data_AF-A0A9X3J236-F1
#
_entry.id   AF-A0A9X3J236-F1
#
_cell.length_a   1.000
_cell.length_b   1.000
_cell.length_c   1.000
_cell.angle_alpha   90.00
_cell.angle_beta   90.00
_cell.angle_gamma   90.00
#
_symmetry.space_group_name_H-M   'P 1'
#
loop_
_entity.id
_entity.type
_entity.pdbx_description
1 polymer ?
#
loop_
_entity_poly.entity_id
_entity_poly.type
_entity_poly.pdbx_seq_one_letter_code
_entity_poly.pdbx_strand_id
1 'polypeptide(L)'
;MVRHGLRDRTLSSADALRRDLGSVRSAVEVCAARHGGNLVAELAVRVQVSADGVGERVTLSEPSSPALITCVTRAIQSRRYTPGPAAETVRHVFRFRQG
;
A
#
# COMPACT_ATOMS: atom_id res chain seq x y z
N MET A 1 -16.33 7.24 42.10
CA MET A 1 -16.58 7.87 40.79
C MET A 1 -15.38 7.62 39.90
N VAL A 2 -15.36 6.53 39.13
CA VAL A 2 -14.30 6.26 38.14
C VAL A 2 -14.90 5.39 37.03
N ARG A 3 -14.33 5.49 35.82
CA ARG A 3 -14.49 4.68 34.58
C ARG A 3 -15.24 5.44 33.48
N HIS A 4 -14.82 5.48 32.21
CA HIS A 4 -13.67 4.95 31.48
C HIS A 4 -13.66 5.62 30.09
N GLY A 5 -12.48 6.00 29.60
CA GLY A 5 -12.07 5.81 28.20
C GLY A 5 -12.84 6.51 27.08
N LEU A 6 -12.46 7.75 26.76
CA LEU A 6 -12.46 8.20 25.37
C LEU A 6 -11.38 7.41 24.62
N ARG A 7 -11.77 6.33 23.94
CA ARG A 7 -10.99 5.71 22.89
C ARG A 7 -11.79 5.81 21.61
N ASP A 8 -11.65 6.97 20.98
CA ASP A 8 -11.96 7.18 19.57
C ASP A 8 -11.02 6.28 18.73
N ARG A 9 -11.39 5.01 18.63
CA ARG A 9 -10.88 4.07 17.64
C ARG A 9 -12.08 3.64 16.84
N THR A 10 -12.52 4.52 15.95
CA THR A 10 -13.28 4.11 14.77
C THR A 10 -12.39 3.18 13.96
N LEU A 11 -12.47 1.90 14.33
CA LEU A 11 -12.12 0.74 13.54
C LEU A 11 -13.04 0.72 12.31
N SER A 12 -12.86 1.66 11.39
CA SER A 12 -13.48 1.58 10.07
C SER A 12 -12.51 0.82 9.17
N SER A 13 -12.38 -0.47 9.46
CA SER A 13 -11.41 -1.41 8.88
C SER A 13 -12.07 -2.48 8.01
N ALA A 14 -13.33 -2.32 7.57
CA ALA A 14 -14.10 -3.46 7.07
C ALA A 14 -14.74 -3.39 5.67
N ASP A 15 -15.30 -2.28 5.16
CA ASP A 15 -16.33 -2.44 4.10
C ASP A 15 -16.36 -1.39 2.97
N ALA A 16 -15.20 -1.00 2.44
CA ALA A 16 -15.14 -0.31 1.16
C ALA A 16 -14.32 -1.18 0.19
N LEU A 17 -14.95 -1.57 -0.93
CA LEU A 17 -14.43 -2.41 -2.02
C LEU A 17 -12.91 -2.57 -1.97
N ARG A 18 -12.42 -3.73 -1.50
CA ARG A 18 -10.98 -4.02 -1.43
C ARG A 18 -10.37 -3.92 -2.83
N ARG A 19 -9.84 -2.75 -3.17
CA ARG A 19 -8.94 -2.56 -4.31
C ARG A 19 -7.64 -3.27 -3.95
N ASP A 20 -7.58 -4.53 -4.36
CA ASP A 20 -6.47 -5.41 -4.01
C ASP A 20 -5.19 -5.01 -4.76
N LEU A 21 -4.17 -4.61 -3.98
CA LEU A 21 -2.82 -4.36 -4.50
C LEU A 21 -2.01 -5.66 -4.66
N GLY A 22 -2.56 -6.82 -4.29
CA GLY A 22 -1.90 -8.12 -4.42
C GLY A 22 -1.53 -8.46 -5.87
N SER A 23 -2.28 -7.93 -6.83
CA SER A 23 -1.95 -8.06 -8.24
C SER A 23 -0.53 -7.55 -8.58
N VAL A 24 -0.08 -6.41 -8.01
CA VAL A 24 1.25 -5.85 -8.28
C VAL A 24 2.35 -6.41 -7.38
N ARG A 25 2.05 -7.41 -6.54
CA ARG A 25 3.00 -8.00 -5.57
C ARG A 25 4.32 -8.41 -6.20
N SER A 26 4.30 -9.17 -7.31
CA SER A 26 5.53 -9.64 -7.95
C SER A 26 6.40 -8.50 -8.48
N ALA A 27 5.78 -7.43 -9.01
CA ALA A 27 6.52 -6.25 -9.47
C ALA A 27 7.13 -5.47 -8.30
N VAL A 28 6.39 -5.33 -7.20
CA VAL A 28 6.87 -4.68 -5.97
C VAL A 28 7.99 -5.50 -5.31
N GLU A 29 7.91 -6.82 -5.34
CA GLU A 29 8.98 -7.73 -4.86
C GLU A 29 10.27 -7.55 -5.65
N VAL A 30 10.19 -7.45 -6.99
CA VAL A 30 11.35 -7.14 -7.83
C VAL A 30 11.94 -5.77 -7.49
N CYS A 31 11.09 -4.76 -7.22
CA CYS A 31 11.56 -3.44 -6.77
C CYS A 31 12.28 -3.50 -5.42
N ALA A 32 11.72 -4.25 -4.46
CA ALA A 32 12.31 -4.45 -3.14
C ALA A 32 13.67 -5.18 -3.23
N ALA A 33 13.77 -6.24 -4.03
CA ALA A 33 15.02 -6.96 -4.25
C ALA A 33 16.10 -6.08 -4.93
N ARG A 34 15.72 -5.22 -5.87
CA ARG A 34 16.66 -4.35 -6.60
C ARG A 34 17.10 -3.11 -5.84
N HIS A 35 16.21 -2.51 -5.04
CA HIS A 35 16.42 -1.17 -4.46
C HIS A 35 16.24 -1.11 -2.95
N GLY A 36 15.59 -2.10 -2.33
CA GLY A 36 15.43 -2.20 -0.88
C GLY A 36 16.59 -2.94 -0.19
N GLY A 37 17.39 -3.70 -0.96
CA GLY A 37 18.42 -4.57 -0.42
C GLY A 37 17.84 -5.85 0.20
N ASN A 38 18.73 -6.76 0.61
CA ASN A 38 18.36 -8.11 1.09
C ASN A 38 17.61 -8.12 2.44
N LEU A 39 17.29 -6.97 3.03
CA LEU A 39 16.72 -6.85 4.38
C LEU A 39 15.22 -6.50 4.38
N VAL A 40 14.62 -6.20 3.22
CA VAL A 40 13.19 -5.84 3.15
C VAL A 40 12.36 -7.11 3.20
N ALA A 41 11.95 -7.50 4.41
CA ALA A 41 10.99 -8.59 4.63
C ALA A 41 9.54 -8.12 4.38
N GLU A 42 9.27 -6.85 4.66
CA GLU A 42 7.95 -6.25 4.61
C GLU A 42 8.04 -4.83 4.05
N LEU A 43 7.07 -4.44 3.22
CA LEU A 43 6.98 -3.10 2.67
C LEU A 43 5.56 -2.57 2.79
N ALA A 44 5.37 -1.61 3.70
CA ALA A 44 4.10 -0.94 3.90
C ALA A 44 3.91 0.19 2.90
N VAL A 45 2.87 0.08 2.07
CA VAL A 45 2.44 1.09 1.10
C VAL A 45 1.12 1.73 1.53
N ARG A 46 0.99 3.00 1.21
CA ARG A 46 -0.28 3.72 1.15
C ARG A 46 -0.45 4.22 -0.28
N VAL A 47 -1.57 3.90 -0.90
CA VAL A 47 -1.89 4.27 -2.27
C VAL A 47 -3.22 5.01 -2.30
N GLN A 48 -3.24 6.21 -2.84
CA GLN A 48 -4.47 6.88 -3.22
C GLN A 48 -4.88 6.38 -4.62
N VAL A 49 -6.02 5.74 -4.72
CA VAL A 49 -6.55 5.21 -5.99
C VAL A 49 -7.78 6.03 -6.37
N SER A 50 -7.80 6.63 -7.57
CA SER A 50 -8.89 7.47 -8.09
C SER A 50 -10.19 6.68 -8.33
N ALA A 51 -11.33 7.34 -8.50
CA ALA A 51 -12.60 6.64 -8.81
C ALA A 51 -12.45 5.66 -10.00
N ASP A 52 -11.67 6.02 -11.02
CA ASP A 52 -11.38 5.21 -12.22
C ASP A 52 -10.42 4.02 -12.01
N GLY A 53 -9.92 3.82 -10.79
CA GLY A 53 -9.03 2.70 -10.48
C GLY A 53 -7.55 2.99 -10.75
N VAL A 54 -7.12 4.25 -10.85
CA VAL A 54 -5.70 4.61 -11.08
C VAL A 54 -5.01 4.94 -9.76
N GLY A 55 -3.83 4.36 -9.50
CA GLY A 55 -3.00 4.70 -8.33
C GLY A 55 -2.29 6.05 -8.48
N GLU A 56 -2.92 7.14 -8.06
CA GLU A 56 -2.43 8.50 -8.28
C GLU A 56 -1.27 8.88 -7.36
N ARG A 57 -1.33 8.48 -6.08
CA ARG A 57 -0.31 8.85 -5.09
C ARG A 57 0.12 7.62 -4.32
N VAL A 58 1.43 7.35 -4.32
CA VAL A 58 2.05 6.23 -3.61
C VAL A 58 2.97 6.78 -2.52
N THR A 59 2.85 6.24 -1.32
CA THR A 59 3.70 6.56 -0.18
C THR A 59 4.16 5.29 0.49
N LEU A 60 5.47 5.16 0.69
CA LEU A 60 6.08 4.07 1.44
C LEU A 60 6.30 4.50 2.89
N SER A 61 6.08 3.59 3.84
CA SER A 61 6.45 3.81 5.24
C SER A 61 7.90 3.34 5.45
N GLU A 62 8.62 3.95 6.40
CA GLU A 62 10.08 3.76 6.67
C GLU A 62 11.02 4.46 5.68
N PRO A 63 12.31 4.72 6.03
CA PRO A 63 13.27 5.29 5.10
C PRO A 63 13.43 4.37 3.88
N SER A 64 12.68 4.69 2.83
CA SER A 64 12.76 4.04 1.53
C SER A 64 13.66 4.86 0.62
N SER A 65 14.61 4.22 -0.05
CA SER A 65 15.42 4.90 -1.05
C SER A 65 14.54 5.49 -2.15
N PRO A 66 14.88 6.67 -2.72
CA PRO A 66 14.10 7.28 -3.79
C PRO A 66 13.91 6.35 -4.99
N ALA A 67 14.92 5.51 -5.30
CA ALA A 67 14.83 4.49 -6.34
C ALA A 67 13.73 3.45 -6.06
N LEU A 68 13.59 3.01 -4.79
CA LEU A 68 12.52 2.09 -4.37
C LEU A 68 11.15 2.75 -4.51
N ILE A 69 11.00 3.99 -4.04
CA ILE A 69 9.76 4.77 -4.17
C ILE A 69 9.35 4.88 -5.66
N THR A 70 10.28 5.26 -6.54
CA THR A 70 10.00 5.38 -7.98
C THR A 70 9.62 4.03 -8.61
N CYS A 71 10.35 2.96 -8.29
CA CYS A 71 10.06 1.63 -8.82
C CYS A 71 8.67 1.15 -8.41
N VAL A 72 8.34 1.24 -7.11
CA VAL A 72 7.05 0.83 -6.56
C VAL A 72 5.91 1.69 -7.10
N THR A 73 6.13 3.00 -7.25
CA THR A 73 5.15 3.91 -7.86
C THR A 73 4.82 3.50 -9.28
N ARG A 74 5.83 3.21 -10.12
CA ARG A 74 5.62 2.73 -11.49
C ARG A 74 4.90 1.38 -11.51
N ALA A 75 5.28 0.44 -10.63
CA ALA A 75 4.62 -0.86 -10.53
C ALA A 75 3.12 -0.70 -10.22
N ILE A 76 2.78 0.16 -9.25
CA ILE A 76 1.39 0.42 -8.86
C ILE A 76 0.62 1.14 -9.97
N GLN A 77 1.23 2.12 -10.64
CA GLN A 77 0.62 2.90 -11.72
C GLN A 77 0.49 2.13 -13.04
N SER A 78 1.29 1.07 -13.23
CA SER A 78 1.21 0.21 -14.42
C SER A 78 -0.08 -0.58 -14.52
N ARG A 79 -0.88 -0.61 -13.44
CA ARG A 79 -2.10 -1.39 -13.35
C ARG A 79 -3.30 -0.52 -13.02
N ARG A 80 -4.43 -0.85 -13.64
CA ARG A 80 -5.74 -0.33 -13.25
C ARG A 80 -6.36 -1.29 -12.24
N TYR A 81 -6.78 -0.74 -11.11
CA TYR A 81 -7.52 -1.43 -10.06
C TYR A 81 -9.02 -1.33 -10.35
N THR A 82 -9.83 -2.09 -9.60
CA THR A 82 -11.28 -2.04 -9.72
C THR A 82 -11.78 -0.60 -9.49
N PRO A 83 -12.54 -0.01 -10.44
CA PRO A 83 -13.12 1.30 -10.25
C PRO A 83 -14.17 1.30 -9.14
N GLY A 84 -14.53 2.48 -8.65
CA GLY A 84 -15.44 2.65 -7.52
C GLY A 84 -16.02 4.07 -7.49
N PRO A 85 -16.97 4.34 -6.59
CA PRO A 85 -17.76 5.57 -6.60
C PRO A 85 -16.95 6.83 -6.24
N ALA A 86 -15.80 6.68 -5.59
CA ALA A 86 -14.92 7.78 -5.20
C ALA A 86 -13.46 7.35 -5.16
N ALA A 87 -12.55 8.32 -5.04
CA ALA A 87 -11.16 8.06 -4.74
C ALA A 87 -11.01 7.50 -3.31
N GLU A 88 -10.13 6.52 -3.14
CA GLU A 88 -9.91 5.82 -1.87
C GLU A 88 -8.43 5.71 -1.53
N THR A 89 -8.10 5.75 -0.24
CA THR A 89 -6.76 5.42 0.24
C THR A 89 -6.65 3.97 0.66
N VAL A 90 -5.95 3.18 -0.14
CA VAL A 90 -5.64 1.77 0.12
C VAL A 90 -4.35 1.68 0.93
N ARG A 91 -4.39 0.89 2.00
CA ARG A 91 -3.19 0.55 2.79
C ARG A 91 -2.90 -0.93 2.60
N HIS A 92 -1.68 -1.25 2.25
CA HIS A 92 -1.27 -2.64 2.03
C HIS A 92 0.14 -2.87 2.55
N VAL A 93 0.40 -4.07 3.04
CA VAL A 93 1.74 -4.49 3.46
C VAL A 93 2.13 -5.66 2.59
N PHE A 94 3.12 -5.45 1.72
CA PHE A 94 3.71 -6.53 0.95
C PHE A 94 4.65 -7.31 1.85
N ARG A 95 4.41 -8.61 1.99
CA ARG A 95 5.30 -9.52 2.72
C ARG A 95 6.06 -10.39 1.71
N PHE A 96 7.38 -10.30 1.76
CA PHE A 96 8.28 -11.09 0.92
C PHE A 96 8.79 -12.26 1.74
N ARG A 97 8.83 -13.46 1.16
CA ARG A 97 9.47 -14.59 1.85
C ARG A 97 10.98 -14.40 1.68
N GLN A 98 11.69 -14.24 2.78
CA GLN A 98 13.15 -14.35 2.76
C GLN A 98 13.48 -15.80 2.43
N GLY A 99 14.14 -16.01 1.30
CA GLY A 99 14.66 -17.30 0.86
C GLY A 99 16.04 -17.55 1.43
#